data_AF-A0A924R1C6-F1
#
_entry.id   AF-A0A924R1C6-F1
#
_cell.length_a   1.000
_cell.length_b   1.000
_cell.length_c   1.000
_cell.angle_alpha   90.00
_cell.angle_beta   90.00
_cell.angle_gamma   90.00
#
_symmetry.space_group_name_H-M   'P 1'
#
loop_
_entity.id
_entity.type
_entity.pdbx_description
1 polymer ?
#
loop_
_entity_poly.entity_id
_entity_poly.type
_entity_poly.pdbx_seq_one_letter_code
_entity_poly.pdbx_strand_id
1 'polypeptide(L)' 'MGLINQAADMALHGNTAYPLALSMGMSEVNEFFDSKAFGNYKKTQESRQKVSVTLITQFNSVLGAMGGLGKLLAGRRR' A
#
# COMPACT_ATOMS: atom_id res chain seq x y z
N MET A 1 21.22 8.33 -3.62
CA MET A 1 20.14 8.64 -2.66
C MET A 1 20.80 9.04 -1.35
N GLY A 2 20.36 10.12 -0.70
CA GLY A 2 21.01 10.62 0.52
C GLY A 2 20.78 9.71 1.73
N LEU A 3 21.73 9.69 2.66
CA LEU A 3 21.71 8.93 3.93
C LEU A 3 20.38 9.07 4.70
N ILE A 4 19.80 10.28 4.67
CA ILE A 4 18.55 10.62 5.37
C ILE A 4 17.36 9.81 4.83
N ASN A 5 17.28 9.62 3.50
CA ASN A 5 16.16 8.89 2.89
C ASN A 5 16.24 7.40 3.22
N GLN A 6 17.45 6.82 3.18
CA GLN A 6 17.64 5.41 3.52
C GLN A 6 17.40 5.12 5.01
N ALA A 7 17.79 6.05 5.90
CA ALA A 7 17.47 5.94 7.31
C ALA A 7 15.96 6.03 7.58
N ALA A 8 15.25 6.90 6.84
CA ALA A 8 13.79 6.98 6.93
C ALA A 8 13.12 5.69 6.42
N ASP A 9 13.56 5.16 5.28
CA ASP A 9 13.05 3.90 4.73
C ASP A 9 13.29 2.73 5.68
N MET A 10 14.47 2.70 6.31
CA MET A 10 14.82 1.66 7.28
C MET A 10 14.00 1.79 8.57
N ALA A 11 13.67 3.01 8.99
CA ALA A 11 12.79 3.22 10.13
C ALA A 11 11.35 2.78 9.84
N LEU A 12 10.87 3.04 8.61
CA LEU A 12 9.52 2.68 8.19
C LEU A 12 9.34 1.19 7.95
N HIS A 13 10.35 0.53 7.38
CA HIS A 13 10.21 -0.85 6.92
C HIS A 13 11.03 -1.87 7.71
N GLY A 14 12.15 -1.46 8.29
CA GLY A 14 13.04 -2.29 9.08
C GLY A 14 12.71 -2.34 10.56
N ASN A 15 11.56 -1.78 10.98
CA ASN A 15 11.13 -1.74 12.39
C ASN A 15 12.23 -1.24 13.35
N THR A 16 13.04 -0.30 12.87
CA THR A 16 14.20 0.25 13.57
C THR A 16 13.88 1.69 13.94
N ALA A 17 14.25 2.15 15.14
CA ALA A 17 14.03 3.55 15.49
C ALA A 17 14.82 4.49 14.55
N TYR A 18 14.31 5.67 14.24
CA TYR A 18 14.97 6.58 13.30
C TYR A 18 16.40 7.02 13.71
N PRO A 19 16.69 7.33 14.99
CA PRO A 19 18.08 7.57 15.43
C PRO A 19 18.95 6.31 15.26
N LEU A 20 18.33 5.15 15.51
CA LEU A 20 18.76 3.80 15.15
C LEU A 20 19.36 3.72 13.75
N ALA A 21 18.46 3.92 12.79
CA ALA A 21 18.70 3.83 11.35
C ALA A 21 19.73 4.84 10.83
N LEU A 22 19.80 6.04 11.41
CA LEU A 22 20.81 7.05 11.05
C LEU A 22 22.24 6.62 11.42
N SER A 23 22.38 5.74 12.41
CA SER A 23 23.68 5.21 12.85
C SER A 23 24.07 3.90 12.16
N MET A 24 23.18 3.31 11.35
CA MET A 24 23.46 2.05 10.65
C MET A 24 24.41 2.27 9.48
N GLY A 25 25.27 1.29 9.22
CA GLY A 25 26.15 1.33 8.07
C GLY A 25 25.36 1.17 6.77
N MET A 26 25.73 1.94 5.74
CA MET A 26 25.13 1.83 4.39
C MET A 26 25.12 0.39 3.85
N SER A 27 26.14 -0.41 4.17
CA SER A 27 26.23 -1.81 3.73
C SER A 27 25.13 -2.69 4.34
N GLU A 28 24.87 -2.54 5.64
CA GLU A 28 23.86 -3.32 6.36
C GLU A 28 22.44 -2.95 5.91
N VAL A 29 22.22 -1.66 5.66
CA VAL A 29 20.95 -1.14 5.14
C VAL A 29 20.68 -1.69 3.74
N ASN A 30 21.69 -1.71 2.87
CA ASN A 30 21.56 -2.28 1.53
C ASN A 30 21.29 -3.79 1.58
N GLU A 31 22.01 -4.53 2.44
CA GLU A 31 21.79 -5.96 2.62
C GLU A 31 20.36 -6.27 3.09
N PHE A 32 19.80 -5.45 3.99
CA PHE A 32 18.41 -5.57 4.40
C PHE A 32 17.43 -5.38 3.23
N PHE A 33 17.62 -4.32 2.42
CA PHE A 33 16.71 -4.03 1.30
C PHE A 33 16.87 -5.01 0.13
N ASP A 34 18.04 -5.59 -0.05
CA ASP A 34 18.28 -6.65 -1.04
C ASP A 34 17.87 -8.04 -0.51
N SER A 35 17.53 -8.15 0.77
CA SER A 35 17.14 -9.42 1.37
C SER A 35 15.84 -9.97 0.75
N LYS A 36 15.79 -11.30 0.62
CA LYS A 36 14.58 -12.01 0.19
C LYS A 36 13.38 -11.74 1.11
N ALA A 37 13.64 -11.51 2.40
CA ALA A 37 12.61 -11.19 3.38
C ALA A 37 11.94 -9.85 3.06
N PHE A 38 12.73 -8.79 2.80
CA PHE A 38 12.20 -7.50 2.40
C PHE A 38 11.48 -7.57 1.04
N GLY A 39 12.04 -8.29 0.08
CA GLY A 39 11.39 -8.54 -1.22
C GLY A 39 10.01 -9.20 -1.08
N ASN A 40 9.87 -10.19 -0.19
CA ASN A 40 8.58 -10.84 0.10
C ASN A 40 7.61 -9.90 0.83
N TYR A 41 8.10 -9.10 1.78
CA TYR A 41 7.31 -8.08 2.45
C TYR A 41 6.73 -7.07 1.45
N LYS A 42 7.57 -6.54 0.55
CA LYS A 42 7.17 -5.59 -0.50
C LYS A 42 6.07 -6.18 -1.39
N LYS A 43 6.26 -7.40 -1.89
CA LYS A 43 5.24 -8.12 -2.69
C LYS A 43 3.92 -8.29 -1.94
N THR A 44 3.99 -8.57 -0.65
CA THR A 44 2.78 -8.71 0.20
C THR A 44 2.03 -7.38 0.32
N GLN A 45 2.74 -6.27 0.51
CA GLN A 45 2.12 -4.95 0.59
C GLN A 45 1.48 -4.53 -0.74
N GLU A 46 2.17 -4.76 -1.87
CA GLU A 46 1.61 -4.53 -3.20
C GLU A 46 0.34 -5.37 -3.44
N SER A 47 0.34 -6.64 -3.01
CA SER A 47 -0.84 -7.50 -3.11
C SER A 47 -2.00 -6.97 -2.27
N ARG A 48 -1.74 -6.51 -1.04
CA ARG A 48 -2.76 -5.91 -0.16
C ARG A 48 -3.38 -4.66 -0.80
N GLN A 49 -2.55 -3.80 -1.39
CA GLN A 49 -3.02 -2.60 -2.07
C GLN A 49 -3.90 -2.94 -3.28
N LYS A 50 -3.51 -3.93 -4.09
CA LYS A 50 -4.31 -4.43 -5.22
C LYS A 50 -5.67 -4.96 -4.78
N VAL A 51 -5.71 -5.71 -3.67
CA VAL A 51 -6.97 -6.20 -3.09
C VAL A 51 -7.87 -5.03 -2.67
N SER A 52 -7.33 -4.04 -1.95
CA SER A 52 -8.09 -2.86 -1.53
C SER A 52 -8.67 -2.09 -2.73
N VAL A 53 -7.88 -1.88 -3.78
CA VAL A 53 -8.36 -1.23 -5.01
C VAL A 53 -9.48 -2.03 -5.66
N THR A 54 -9.32 -3.35 -5.76
CA THR A 54 -10.33 -4.25 -6.34
C THR A 54 -11.65 -4.16 -5.57
N LEU A 55 -11.60 -4.16 -4.24
CA LEU A 55 -12.78 -4.02 -3.39
C LEU A 55 -13.48 -2.67 -3.63
N ILE A 56 -12.74 -1.56 -3.68
CA ILE A 56 -13.29 -0.24 -3.95
C ILE A 56 -13.98 -0.20 -5.33
N THR A 57 -13.36 -0.78 -6.36
CA THR A 57 -13.96 -0.88 -7.70
C THR A 57 -15.28 -1.67 -7.68
N GLN A 58 -15.33 -2.78 -6.95
CA GLN A 58 -16.54 -3.57 -6.80
C GLN A 58 -17.64 -2.78 -6.06
N PHE A 59 -17.31 -2.09 -4.97
CA PHE A 59 -18.26 -1.24 -4.24
C PHE A 59 -18.83 -0.13 -5.14
N ASN A 60 -17.99 0.55 -5.91
CA ASN A 60 -18.43 1.59 -6.84
C ASN A 60 -19.38 1.03 -7.91
N SER A 61 -19.13 -0.19 -8.39
CA SER A 61 -19.99 -0.86 -9.37
C SER A 61 -21.37 -1.18 -8.79
N VAL A 62 -21.42 -1.68 -7.55
CA VAL A 62 -22.67 -1.96 -6.84
C VAL A 62 -23.46 -0.68 -6.58
N LEU A 63 -22.80 0.37 -6.09
CA LEU A 63 -23.43 1.68 -5.87
C LEU A 63 -23.99 2.27 -7.17
N GLY A 64 -23.25 2.14 -8.28
CA GLY A 64 -23.71 2.55 -9.60
C GLY A 64 -24.95 1.78 -10.04
N ALA A 65 -24.97 0.46 -9.86
CA ALA A 65 -26.13 -0.38 -10.17
C ALA A 65 -27.36 -0.01 -9.33
N MET A 66 -27.18 0.22 -8.02
CA MET A 66 -28.26 0.68 -7.13
C MET A 66 -28.79 2.05 -7.55
N GLY A 67 -27.92 2.99 -7.89
CA GLY A 67 -28.32 4.30 -8.42
C GLY A 67 -29.10 4.19 -9.73
N GLY A 68 -28.69 3.27 -10.61
CA GLY A 68 -29.41 2.95 -11.85
C GLY A 68 -30.80 2.37 -11.58
N LEU A 69 -30.92 1.42 -10.65
CA LEU A 69 -32.21 0.86 -10.22
C LEU A 69 -33.12 1.93 -9.62
N GLY A 70 -32.58 2.82 -8.77
CA GLY A 70 -33.32 3.95 -8.22
C GLY A 70 -33.89 4.87 -9.31
N LYS A 71 -33.09 5.20 -10.34
CA LYS A 71 -33.55 5.98 -11.50
C LYS A 71 -34.64 5.25 -12.30
N LEU A 72 -34.48 3.95 -12.54
CA LEU A 72 -35.48 3.13 -13.24
C LEU A 72 -36.81 3.07 -12.47
N LEU A 73 -36.76 2.87 -11.15
CA LEU A 73 -37.95 2.82 -10.30
C LEU A 73 -38.62 4.19 -10.18
N ALA A 74 -37.85 5.28 -10.10
CA ALA A 74 -38.38 6.63 -10.10
C ALA A 74 -39.03 7.00 -11.45
N GLY A 75 -38.40 6.60 -12.57
CA GLY A 75 -38.93 6.82 -13.91
C GLY A 75 -40.20 6.04 -14.23
N ARG A 76 -40.37 4.84 -13.65
CA ARG A 76 -41.58 4.01 -13.79
C ARG A 76 -42.78 4.52 -12.98
N ARG A 77 -42.58 5.44 -12.04
CA ARG A 77 -43.65 6.02 -11.19
C ARG A 77 -44.30 7.28 -11.76
N ARG A 78 -43.85 7.76 -12.93
CA ARG A 78 -44.56 8.73 -13.77
C ARG A 78 -45.25 8.02 -14.92
#